data_AF-A0A953LJI9-F1
#
_entry.id   AF-A0A953LJI9-F1
#
_cell.length_a   1.000
_cell.length_b   1.000
_cell.length_c   1.000
_cell.angle_alpha   90.00
_cell.angle_beta   90.00
_cell.angle_gamma   90.00
#
_symmetry.space_group_name_H-M   'P 1'
#
loop_
_entity.id
_entity.type
_entity.pdbx_description
1 polymer ?
#
loop_
_entity_poly.entity_id
_entity_poly.type
_entity_poly.pdbx_seq_one_letter_code
_entity_poly.pdbx_strand_id
1 'polypeptide(L)'
;MPATAKNAKSLSAFGDKTSPPTPAELERTLGPAAPAWSELVRQVERAYAPTTERWNFAGAKFGWSLRLQKRDRVVLYLIPQSGRFLVGIVLGAKAVEAAPNAGLPATVLEALAAAPRYAEGTGLRLPVEDESNLPPILKLAALKMAPRHA
;
A
#
# COMPACT_ATOMS: atom_id res chain seq x y z
N MET A 1 -31.98 10.93 6.68
CA MET A 1 -30.95 11.67 5.90
C MET A 1 -29.68 11.71 6.73
N PRO A 2 -28.53 11.15 6.31
CA PRO A 2 -27.28 11.44 6.99
C PRO A 2 -26.52 12.56 6.28
N ALA A 3 -25.90 13.36 7.14
CA ALA A 3 -25.23 14.61 6.89
C ALA A 3 -24.12 14.54 5.84
N THR A 4 -24.11 15.54 4.98
CA THR A 4 -23.00 15.93 4.12
C THR A 4 -21.81 16.35 5.00
N ALA A 5 -20.90 15.41 5.29
CA ALA A 5 -19.66 15.71 5.99
C ALA A 5 -18.74 16.52 5.07
N LYS A 6 -18.39 17.73 5.53
CA LYS A 6 -17.51 18.68 4.85
C LYS A 6 -16.16 18.04 4.49
N ASN A 7 -15.80 18.16 3.21
CA ASN A 7 -14.51 17.86 2.60
C ASN A 7 -13.32 18.43 3.40
N ALA A 8 -12.65 17.59 4.16
CA ALA A 8 -11.19 17.57 4.18
C ALA A 8 -10.80 16.34 3.36
N LYS A 9 -10.23 16.53 2.17
CA LYS A 9 -9.95 15.42 1.23
C LYS A 9 -8.83 14.55 1.81
N SER A 10 -9.19 13.56 2.62
CA SER A 10 -8.29 12.55 3.14
C SER A 10 -7.63 11.80 1.96
N LEU A 11 -6.40 11.31 2.16
CA LEU A 11 -5.72 10.52 1.12
C LEU A 11 -6.50 9.25 0.74
N SER A 12 -7.11 8.61 1.75
CA SER A 12 -8.05 7.52 1.62
C SER A 12 -9.46 8.03 1.33
N ALA A 13 -10.24 7.25 0.58
CA ALA A 13 -11.67 7.46 0.42
C ALA A 13 -12.45 7.34 1.74
N PHE A 14 -11.87 6.70 2.77
CA PHE A 14 -12.48 6.54 4.10
C PHE A 14 -11.80 7.47 5.10
N GLY A 15 -12.31 8.70 5.22
CA GLY A 15 -11.81 9.72 6.14
C GLY A 15 -12.48 9.73 7.52
N ASP A 16 -13.58 8.99 7.69
CA ASP A 16 -14.34 8.95 8.95
C ASP A 16 -13.67 8.00 9.96
N LYS A 17 -13.21 8.53 11.10
CA LYS A 17 -12.54 7.76 12.16
C LYS A 17 -13.47 6.76 12.86
N THR A 18 -14.79 6.94 12.78
CA THR A 18 -15.75 6.22 13.63
C THR A 18 -15.92 4.76 13.26
N SER A 19 -15.68 4.37 12.01
CA SER A 19 -15.77 2.97 11.59
C SER A 19 -14.80 2.65 10.44
N PRO A 20 -14.10 1.49 10.49
CA PRO A 20 -13.34 1.01 9.36
C PRO A 20 -14.27 0.66 8.19
N PRO A 21 -13.79 0.71 6.94
CA PRO A 21 -14.61 0.38 5.79
C PRO A 21 -15.04 -1.09 5.81
N THR A 22 -16.30 -1.34 5.46
CA THR A 22 -16.78 -2.70 5.22
C THR A 22 -16.25 -3.24 3.89
N PRO A 23 -16.18 -4.57 3.70
CA PRO A 23 -15.77 -5.16 2.42
C PRO A 23 -16.63 -4.68 1.24
N ALA A 24 -17.95 -4.53 1.42
CA ALA A 24 -18.86 -4.05 0.38
C ALA A 24 -18.61 -2.58 0.01
N GLU A 25 -18.33 -1.72 1.01
CA GLU A 25 -17.97 -0.32 0.74
C GLU A 25 -16.62 -0.19 0.06
N LEU A 26 -15.64 -1.02 0.45
CA LEU A 26 -14.34 -1.09 -0.17
C LEU A 26 -14.47 -1.47 -1.65
N GLU A 27 -15.17 -2.57 -1.96
CA GLU A 27 -15.37 -3.03 -3.32
C GLU A 27 -16.08 -1.98 -4.19
N ARG A 28 -17.15 -1.36 -3.68
CA ARG A 28 -17.86 -0.27 -4.38
C ARG A 28 -16.96 0.94 -4.63
N THR A 29 -16.08 1.25 -3.68
CA THR A 29 -15.17 2.40 -3.76
C THR A 29 -14.04 2.15 -4.76
N LEU A 30 -13.45 0.95 -4.75
CA LEU A 30 -12.39 0.56 -5.67
C LEU A 30 -12.91 0.35 -7.09
N GLY A 31 -14.14 -0.13 -7.23
CA GLY A 31 -14.76 -0.41 -8.52
C GLY A 31 -13.87 -1.34 -9.37
N PRO A 32 -13.40 -0.92 -10.56
CA PRO A 32 -12.54 -1.73 -11.43
C PRO A 32 -11.24 -2.22 -10.79
N ALA A 33 -10.74 -1.54 -9.75
CA ALA A 33 -9.50 -1.91 -9.06
C ALA A 33 -9.69 -2.99 -7.96
N ALA A 34 -10.93 -3.39 -7.67
CA ALA A 34 -11.22 -4.39 -6.63
C ALA A 34 -10.58 -5.77 -6.88
N PRO A 35 -10.53 -6.29 -8.13
CA PRO A 35 -9.79 -7.52 -8.44
C PRO A 35 -8.29 -7.38 -8.15
N ALA A 36 -7.68 -6.27 -8.55
CA ALA A 36 -6.25 -6.00 -8.32
C ALA A 36 -5.92 -5.89 -6.82
N TRP A 37 -6.82 -5.32 -6.02
CA TRP A 37 -6.69 -5.29 -4.56
C TRP A 37 -6.66 -6.71 -3.98
N SER A 38 -7.65 -7.52 -4.36
CA SER A 38 -7.79 -8.90 -3.86
C SER A 38 -6.60 -9.76 -4.29
N GLU A 39 -6.13 -9.58 -5.53
CA GLU A 39 -4.98 -10.29 -6.06
C GLU A 39 -3.70 -9.92 -5.32
N LEU A 40 -3.47 -8.63 -5.05
CA LEU A 40 -2.32 -8.18 -4.30
C LEU A 40 -2.29 -8.79 -2.89
N VAL A 41 -3.42 -8.77 -2.17
CA VAL A 41 -3.53 -9.38 -0.84
C VAL A 41 -3.21 -10.89 -0.92
N ARG A 42 -3.78 -11.59 -1.90
CA ARG A 42 -3.55 -13.03 -2.13
C ARG A 42 -2.08 -13.34 -2.42
N GLN A 43 -1.41 -12.55 -3.25
CA GLN A 43 0.01 -12.75 -3.60
C GLN A 43 0.92 -12.49 -2.40
N VAL A 44 0.62 -11.46 -1.61
CA VAL A 44 1.36 -11.14 -0.38
C VAL A 44 1.20 -12.24 0.66
N GLU A 45 -0.02 -12.77 0.86
CA GLU A 45 -0.26 -13.91 1.74
C GLU A 45 0.54 -15.14 1.27
N ARG A 46 0.46 -15.50 -0.01
CA ARG A 46 1.22 -16.64 -0.58
C ARG A 46 2.73 -16.50 -0.39
N ALA A 47 3.28 -15.30 -0.54
CA ALA A 47 4.71 -15.07 -0.44
C ALA A 47 5.23 -14.99 1.01
N TYR A 48 4.40 -14.52 1.94
CA TYR A 48 4.85 -14.12 3.28
C TYR A 48 4.07 -14.73 4.43
N ALA A 49 3.22 -15.73 4.18
CA ALA A 49 2.41 -16.40 5.18
C ALA A 49 3.19 -16.76 6.47
N PRO A 50 2.55 -16.65 7.64
CA PRO A 50 1.21 -16.07 7.84
C PRO A 50 1.26 -14.53 7.77
N THR A 51 0.32 -13.91 7.05
CA THR A 51 0.13 -12.45 7.11
C THR A 51 -1.12 -12.08 7.90
N THR A 52 -1.11 -10.87 8.46
CA THR A 52 -2.21 -10.30 9.25
C THR A 52 -2.65 -9.01 8.58
N GLU A 53 -3.95 -8.92 8.35
CA GLU A 53 -4.63 -7.76 7.82
C GLU A 53 -5.10 -6.87 8.97
N ARG A 54 -4.65 -5.62 9.02
CA ARG A 54 -5.07 -4.68 10.07
C ARG A 54 -5.46 -3.33 9.49
N TRP A 55 -6.72 -2.95 9.68
CA TRP A 55 -7.17 -1.59 9.40
C TRP A 55 -6.59 -0.61 10.41
N ASN A 56 -6.03 0.48 9.90
CA ASN A 56 -5.45 1.54 10.71
C ASN A 56 -5.86 2.92 10.19
N PHE A 57 -6.48 3.71 11.06
CA PHE A 57 -6.76 5.12 10.82
C PHE A 57 -5.52 5.97 11.10
N ALA A 58 -4.95 6.61 10.07
CA ALA A 58 -3.72 7.40 10.16
C ALA A 58 -3.97 8.90 10.40
N GLY A 59 -5.18 9.27 10.85
CA GLY A 59 -5.59 10.66 11.08
C GLY A 59 -6.38 11.26 9.92
N ALA A 60 -7.03 12.41 10.15
CA ALA A 60 -7.94 13.04 9.19
C ALA A 60 -7.31 13.35 7.81
N LYS A 61 -5.99 13.57 7.75
CA LYS A 61 -5.27 13.81 6.50
C LYS A 61 -5.12 12.55 5.63
N PHE A 62 -5.04 11.37 6.25
CA PHE A 62 -4.73 10.12 5.57
C PHE A 62 -5.91 9.15 5.49
N GLY A 63 -6.78 9.14 6.50
CA GLY A 63 -7.91 8.23 6.60
C GLY A 63 -7.52 6.80 6.96
N TRP A 64 -8.40 5.84 6.63
CA TRP A 64 -8.17 4.41 6.83
C TRP A 64 -7.26 3.82 5.76
N SER A 65 -6.38 2.94 6.20
CA SER A 65 -5.52 2.11 5.35
C SER A 65 -5.48 0.69 5.89
N LEU A 66 -5.41 -0.30 4.99
CA LEU A 66 -5.17 -1.69 5.34
C LEU A 66 -3.67 -1.92 5.42
N ARG A 67 -3.18 -2.43 6.55
CA ARG A 67 -1.79 -2.86 6.71
C ARG A 67 -1.73 -4.36 6.51
N LEU A 68 -0.93 -4.82 5.55
CA LEU A 68 -0.54 -6.22 5.42
C LEU A 68 0.74 -6.41 6.20
N GLN A 69 0.70 -7.21 7.27
CA GLN A 69 1.80 -7.39 8.20
C GLN A 69 2.24 -8.84 8.24
N LYS A 70 3.55 -9.08 8.30
CA LYS A 70 4.12 -10.38 8.67
C LYS A 70 4.73 -10.24 10.06
N ARG A 71 4.12 -10.87 11.06
CA ARG A 71 4.45 -10.63 12.49
C ARG A 71 4.37 -9.12 12.78
N ASP A 72 5.41 -8.52 13.33
CA ASP A 72 5.44 -7.09 13.65
C ASP A 72 5.83 -6.18 12.47
N ARG A 73 6.17 -6.76 11.31
CA ARG A 73 6.67 -6.01 10.16
C ARG A 73 5.57 -5.75 9.15
N VAL A 74 5.25 -4.48 8.89
CA VAL A 74 4.36 -4.10 7.78
C VAL A 74 5.06 -4.37 6.45
N VAL A 75 4.44 -5.19 5.60
CA VAL A 75 4.88 -5.46 4.23
C VAL A 75 4.40 -4.32 3.33
N LEU A 76 3.09 -4.06 3.29
CA LEU A 76 2.45 -3.03 2.47
C LEU A 76 1.35 -2.28 3.24
N TYR A 77 1.12 -1.03 2.84
CA TYR A 77 -0.03 -0.22 3.24
C TYR A 77 -0.93 -0.03 2.03
N LEU A 78 -2.18 -0.48 2.08
CA LEU A 78 -3.13 -0.31 1.00
C LEU A 78 -4.12 0.80 1.41
N ILE A 79 -4.18 1.85 0.60
CA ILE A 79 -4.94 3.06 0.86
C ILE A 79 -6.00 3.16 -0.23
N PRO A 80 -7.27 2.81 0.06
CA PRO A 80 -8.32 2.80 -0.94
C PRO A 80 -8.65 4.24 -1.39
N GLN A 81 -8.84 4.43 -2.68
CA GLN A 81 -9.31 5.67 -3.29
C GLN A 81 -10.50 5.35 -4.21
N SER A 82 -11.22 6.37 -4.68
CA SER A 82 -12.29 6.14 -5.64
C SER A 82 -11.72 5.65 -6.98
N GLY A 83 -12.10 4.43 -7.39
CA GLY A 83 -11.71 3.80 -8.65
C GLY A 83 -10.29 3.19 -8.70
N ARG A 84 -9.52 3.31 -7.61
CA ARG A 84 -8.12 2.85 -7.54
C ARG A 84 -7.64 2.74 -6.09
N PHE A 85 -6.42 2.32 -5.84
CA PHE A 85 -5.81 2.41 -4.52
C PHE A 85 -4.35 2.80 -4.59
N LEU A 86 -3.81 3.33 -3.48
CA LEU A 86 -2.37 3.56 -3.36
C LEU A 86 -1.76 2.46 -2.51
N VAL A 87 -0.62 1.94 -2.97
CA VAL A 87 0.21 1.03 -2.20
C VAL A 87 1.40 1.79 -1.65
N GLY A 88 1.42 1.96 -0.33
CA GLY A 88 2.55 2.46 0.42
C GLY A 88 3.53 1.33 0.76
N ILE A 89 4.82 1.58 0.56
CA ILE A 89 5.91 0.70 0.97
C ILE A 89 7.07 1.53 1.52
N VAL A 90 7.70 1.05 2.60
CA VAL A 90 8.90 1.69 3.16
C VAL A 90 10.10 0.77 2.93
N LEU A 91 11.07 1.22 2.14
CA LEU A 91 12.28 0.46 1.81
C LEU A 91 13.44 0.91 2.70
N GLY A 92 14.14 -0.06 3.31
CA GLY A 92 15.41 0.22 3.99
C GLY A 92 16.55 0.44 2.98
N ALA A 93 17.69 0.99 3.44
CA ALA A 93 18.82 1.33 2.58
C ALA A 93 19.25 0.20 1.62
N LYS A 94 19.43 -1.03 2.11
CA LYS A 94 19.78 -2.20 1.28
C LYS A 94 18.76 -2.48 0.17
N ALA A 95 17.46 -2.32 0.46
CA ALA A 95 16.41 -2.53 -0.53
C ALA A 95 16.39 -1.42 -1.59
N VAL A 96 16.74 -0.19 -1.20
CA VAL A 96 16.89 0.94 -2.14
C VAL A 96 18.09 0.72 -3.05
N GLU A 97 19.23 0.27 -2.52
CA GLU A 97 20.44 -0.05 -3.28
C GLU A 97 20.23 -1.21 -4.26
N ALA A 98 19.41 -2.20 -3.89
CA ALA A 98 19.09 -3.33 -4.75
C ALA A 98 18.02 -3.03 -5.82
N ALA A 99 17.25 -1.94 -5.68
CA ALA A 99 16.13 -1.62 -6.56
C ALA A 99 16.51 -1.46 -8.04
N PRO A 100 17.62 -0.78 -8.42
CA PRO A 100 18.05 -0.66 -9.82
C PRO A 100 18.34 -2.01 -10.48
N ASN A 101 18.80 -3.00 -9.71
CA ASN A 101 19.14 -4.33 -10.21
C ASN A 101 17.96 -5.32 -10.25
N ALA A 102 16.78 -4.91 -9.76
CA ALA A 102 15.61 -5.78 -9.66
C ALA A 102 14.73 -5.79 -10.93
N GLY A 103 15.15 -5.10 -11.99
CA GLY A 103 14.38 -4.96 -13.22
C GLY A 103 13.02 -4.28 -12.97
N LEU A 104 13.04 -3.20 -12.20
CA LEU A 104 11.87 -2.34 -11.98
C LEU A 104 11.74 -1.33 -13.13
N PRO A 105 10.50 -0.90 -13.47
CA PRO A 105 10.29 0.16 -14.43
C PRO A 105 11.00 1.46 -14.03
N ALA A 106 11.45 2.24 -15.02
CA ALA A 106 12.12 3.52 -14.77
C ALA A 106 11.27 4.46 -13.91
N THR A 107 9.96 4.50 -14.13
CA THR A 107 9.01 5.31 -13.36
C THR A 107 9.02 4.97 -11.86
N VAL A 108 9.20 3.69 -11.50
CA VAL A 108 9.28 3.24 -10.10
C VAL A 108 10.61 3.63 -9.48
N LEU A 109 11.71 3.54 -10.24
CA LEU A 109 13.04 3.95 -9.79
C LEU A 109 13.13 5.46 -9.59
N GLU A 110 12.55 6.25 -10.48
CA GLU A 110 12.43 7.71 -10.36
C GLU A 110 11.60 8.09 -9.14
N ALA A 111 10.44 7.45 -8.96
CA ALA A 111 9.60 7.66 -7.79
C ALA A 111 10.33 7.29 -6.49
N LEU A 112 11.18 6.27 -6.51
CA LEU A 112 12.03 5.89 -5.37
C LEU A 112 13.15 6.91 -5.10
N ALA A 113 13.76 7.47 -6.15
CA ALA A 113 14.79 8.50 -6.02
C ALA A 113 14.22 9.83 -5.49
N ALA A 114 12.99 10.18 -5.89
CA ALA A 114 12.28 11.37 -5.42
C ALA A 114 11.57 11.17 -4.06
N ALA A 115 11.48 9.94 -3.57
CA ALA A 115 10.74 9.63 -2.36
C ALA A 115 11.44 10.17 -1.09
N PRO A 116 10.66 10.69 -0.12
CA PRO A 116 11.21 11.16 1.14
C PRO A 116 11.85 10.02 1.94
N ARG A 117 13.02 10.31 2.52
CA ARG A 117 13.77 9.41 3.38
C ARG A 117 13.43 9.70 4.84
N TYR A 118 12.82 8.73 5.51
CA TYR A 118 12.48 8.77 6.93
C TYR A 118 13.47 7.95 7.74
N ALA A 119 13.42 8.06 9.07
CA ALA A 119 14.24 7.26 9.97
C ALA A 119 14.06 5.74 9.75
N GLU A 120 12.86 5.31 9.36
CA GLU A 120 12.53 3.91 9.07
C GLU A 120 12.94 3.46 7.64
N GLY A 121 13.23 4.39 6.74
CA GLY A 121 13.57 4.13 5.33
C GLY A 121 12.93 5.08 4.34
N THR A 122 13.07 4.78 3.05
CA THR A 122 12.49 5.55 1.94
C THR A 122 11.04 5.13 1.73
N GLY A 123 10.10 6.07 1.89
CA GLY A 123 8.67 5.82 1.78
C GLY A 123 8.15 6.07 0.36
N LEU A 124 7.77 5.01 -0.34
CA LEU A 124 7.21 5.06 -1.69
C LEU A 124 5.69 4.84 -1.64
N ARG A 125 4.95 5.54 -2.51
CA ARG A 125 3.52 5.30 -2.75
C ARG A 125 3.27 5.15 -4.23
N LEU A 126 2.74 4.01 -4.64
CA LEU A 126 2.44 3.69 -6.03
C LEU A 126 0.93 3.56 -6.23
N PRO A 127 0.33 4.24 -7.23
CA PRO A 127 -1.06 4.01 -7.58
C PRO A 127 -1.22 2.64 -8.25
N VAL A 128 -2.36 2.00 -7.97
CA VAL A 128 -2.81 0.75 -8.58
C VAL A 128 -4.23 0.94 -9.07
N GLU A 129 -4.38 0.85 -10.38
CA GLU A 129 -5.66 0.96 -11.09
C GLU A 129 -6.10 -0.43 -11.56
N ASP A 130 -5.15 -1.29 -11.90
CA ASP A 130 -5.39 -2.67 -12.34
C ASP A 130 -4.22 -3.63 -11.99
N GLU A 131 -4.37 -4.91 -12.36
CA GLU A 131 -3.42 -5.97 -12.06
C GLU A 131 -2.03 -5.79 -12.70
N SER A 132 -1.93 -5.01 -13.77
CA SER A 132 -0.66 -4.72 -14.47
C SER A 132 0.29 -3.89 -13.61
N ASN A 133 -0.22 -3.19 -12.59
CA ASN A 133 0.61 -2.45 -11.64
C ASN A 133 1.19 -3.33 -10.52
N LEU A 134 0.72 -4.58 -10.35
CA LEU A 134 1.14 -5.45 -9.26
C LEU A 134 2.58 -5.98 -9.36
N PRO A 135 3.11 -6.40 -10.54
CA PRO A 135 4.45 -6.96 -10.63
C PRO A 135 5.57 -6.10 -10.01
N PRO A 136 5.68 -4.78 -10.29
CA PRO A 136 6.72 -3.96 -9.64
C PRO A 136 6.51 -3.82 -8.13
N ILE A 137 5.27 -3.78 -7.65
CA ILE A 137 4.94 -3.69 -6.22
C ILE A 137 5.39 -4.96 -5.49
N LEU A 138 5.12 -6.14 -6.06
CA LEU A 138 5.53 -7.42 -5.50
C LEU A 138 7.06 -7.56 -5.47
N LYS A 139 7.76 -7.11 -6.51
CA LYS A 139 9.24 -7.05 -6.50
C LYS A 139 9.78 -6.16 -5.38
N LEU A 140 9.20 -4.98 -5.20
CA LEU A 140 9.58 -4.07 -4.11
C LEU A 140 9.30 -4.68 -2.72
N ALA A 141 8.17 -5.37 -2.57
CA ALA A 141 7.84 -6.11 -1.36
C ALA A 141 8.88 -7.21 -1.09
N ALA A 142 9.35 -7.92 -2.12
CA ALA A 142 10.40 -8.92 -2.01
C ALA A 142 11.74 -8.31 -1.58
N LEU A 143 12.16 -7.19 -2.19
CA LEU A 143 13.36 -6.47 -1.77
C LEU A 143 13.28 -6.00 -0.31
N LYS A 144 12.11 -5.50 0.10
CA LYS A 144 11.87 -5.10 1.50
C LYS A 144 11.99 -6.31 2.43
N MET A 145 11.35 -7.43 2.08
CA MET A 145 11.25 -8.61 2.93
C MET A 145 12.48 -9.52 2.86
N ALA A 146 13.42 -9.24 1.96
CA ALA A 146 14.70 -9.95 1.88
C ALA A 146 15.39 -9.99 3.25
N PRO A 147 15.96 -11.15 3.64
CA PRO A 147 16.68 -11.27 4.89
C PRO A 147 17.83 -10.26 4.91
N ARG A 148 18.03 -9.61 6.07
CA ARG A 148 19.29 -8.93 6.33
C ARG A 148 20.33 -10.05 6.43
N HIS A 149 21.07 -10.30 5.35
CA HIS A 149 22.29 -11.10 5.48
C HIS A 149 23.16 -10.45 6.55
N ALA A 150 23.64 -11.33 7.44
CA ALA A 150 24.40 -11.09 8.66
C ALA A 150 25.50 -10.04 8.49
#